data_AF-D2I5K5-F1
#
_entry.id   AF-D2I5K5-F1
#
_cell.length_a   1.000
_cell.length_b   1.000
_cell.length_c   1.000
_cell.angle_alpha   90.00
_cell.angle_beta   90.00
_cell.angle_gamma   90.00
#
_symmetry.space_group_name_H-M   'P 1'
#
loop_
_entity.id
_entity.type
_entity.pdbx_description
1 polymer ?
#
loop_
_entity_poly.entity_id
_entity_poly.type
_entity_poly.pdbx_seq_one_letter_code
_entity_poly.pdbx_strand_id
1 'polypeptide(L)'
;PLRYVDDVISRIDRMFPEMSIHLSRPNGTSAMLLVTLGKVLKVIVVMRSLFIDRTIVRGYSENVYTEDGKLDIWSKSNYQVFQKVTDHATTALLHYQLPQMPDVVVRSFMTWLRSYIKLFQAPCQRCGKFLQDGLPPTWRDFRTLEAFHDTCRQ
;
A
#
# COMPACT_ATOMS: atom_id res chain seq x y z
N PRO A 1 7.84 18.42 14.21
CA PRO A 1 7.29 17.92 12.92
C PRO A 1 7.90 16.58 12.47
N LEU A 2 9.22 16.49 12.27
CA LEU A 2 9.89 15.26 11.83
C LEU A 2 9.76 14.12 12.85
N ARG A 3 10.03 14.39 14.12
CA ARG A 3 9.85 13.42 15.23
C ARG A 3 8.42 12.87 15.32
N TYR A 4 7.42 13.73 15.09
CA TYR A 4 6.02 13.31 15.12
C TYR A 4 5.68 12.28 14.03
N VAL A 5 6.22 12.46 12.82
CA VAL A 5 6.08 11.47 11.74
C VAL A 5 6.75 10.16 12.16
N ASP A 6 7.97 10.22 12.69
CA ASP A 6 8.69 9.01 13.14
C ASP A 6 7.93 8.26 14.23
N ASP A 7 7.36 8.98 15.19
CA ASP A 7 6.58 8.40 16.28
C ASP A 7 5.28 7.74 15.77
N VAL A 8 4.57 8.39 14.84
CA VAL A 8 3.36 7.83 14.23
C VAL A 8 3.70 6.56 13.44
N ILE A 9 4.73 6.61 12.59
CA ILE A 9 5.13 5.46 11.79
C ILE A 9 5.63 4.31 12.67
N SER A 10 6.39 4.61 13.73
CA SER A 10 6.86 3.59 14.68
C SER A 10 5.71 2.92 15.44
N ARG A 11 4.64 3.67 15.77
CA ARG A 11 3.43 3.07 16.36
C ARG A 11 2.72 2.16 15.36
N ILE A 12 2.59 2.60 14.12
CA ILE A 12 1.94 1.83 13.05
C ILE A 12 2.70 0.54 12.77
N ASP A 13 4.03 0.58 12.67
CA ASP A 13 4.87 -0.60 12.44
C ASP A 13 4.62 -1.69 13.50
N ARG A 14 4.53 -1.29 14.78
CA ARG A 14 4.19 -2.20 15.89
C ARG A 14 2.77 -2.78 15.84
N MET A 15 1.83 -2.11 15.17
CA MET A 15 0.46 -2.60 15.04
C MET A 15 0.31 -3.73 14.01
N PHE A 16 1.26 -3.86 13.09
CA PHE A 16 1.16 -4.77 11.94
C PHE A 16 2.39 -5.66 11.82
N PRO A 17 2.52 -6.73 12.63
CA PRO A 17 3.71 -7.59 12.65
C PRO A 17 3.96 -8.35 11.33
N GLU A 18 2.96 -8.44 10.46
CA GLU A 18 3.09 -9.02 9.10
C GLU A 18 3.64 -8.03 8.06
N MET A 19 3.83 -6.77 8.47
CA MET A 19 4.42 -5.69 7.68
C MET A 19 5.74 -5.25 8.30
N SER A 20 6.70 -4.88 7.46
CA SER A 20 7.87 -4.11 7.90
C SER A 20 7.86 -2.74 7.23
N ILE A 21 8.13 -1.69 8.00
CA ILE A 21 8.15 -0.32 7.48
C ILE A 21 9.55 0.27 7.65
N HIS A 22 10.23 0.52 6.53
CA HIS A 22 11.51 1.23 6.51
C HIS A 22 11.30 2.69 6.11
N LEU A 23 11.54 3.61 7.05
CA LEU A 23 11.46 5.05 6.81
C LEU A 23 12.82 5.60 6.34
N SER A 24 12.82 6.38 5.26
CA SER A 24 13.98 7.14 4.79
C SER A 24 13.59 8.57 4.38
N ARG A 25 14.57 9.48 4.36
CA ARG A 25 14.40 10.89 3.97
C ARG A 25 15.52 11.35 3.03
N PRO A 26 15.56 10.87 1.78
CA PRO A 26 16.68 11.15 0.88
C PRO A 26 16.86 12.63 0.56
N ASN A 27 15.78 13.43 0.60
CA ASN A 27 15.80 14.88 0.35
C ASN A 27 15.45 15.71 1.60
N GLY A 28 15.67 15.17 2.80
CA GLY A 28 15.53 15.88 4.08
C GLY A 28 14.10 15.98 4.65
N THR A 29 13.15 16.56 3.92
CA THR A 29 11.81 16.86 4.47
C THR A 29 10.74 15.83 4.12
N SER A 30 10.75 15.31 2.88
CA SER A 30 9.82 14.27 2.45
C SER A 30 10.20 12.92 3.03
N ALA A 31 9.26 12.26 3.68
CA ALA A 31 9.43 10.91 4.18
C ALA A 31 9.06 9.91 3.08
N MET A 32 9.88 8.87 2.94
CA MET A 32 9.63 7.75 2.05
C MET A 32 9.57 6.48 2.89
N LEU A 33 8.46 5.76 2.80
CA LEU A 33 8.30 4.48 3.45
C LEU A 33 8.46 3.38 2.41
N LEU A 34 9.37 2.45 2.66
CA LEU A 34 9.36 1.15 2.00
C LEU A 34 8.65 0.17 2.93
N VAL A 35 7.43 -0.18 2.58
CA VAL A 35 6.62 -1.17 3.30
C VAL A 35 6.76 -2.52 2.61
N THR A 36 7.12 -3.57 3.35
CA THR A 36 7.10 -4.95 2.84
C THR A 36 5.98 -5.72 3.52
N LEU A 37 5.13 -6.38 2.74
CA LEU A 37 4.00 -7.16 3.22
C LEU A 37 4.22 -8.65 2.94
N GLY A 38 4.75 -9.37 3.93
CA GLY A 38 5.18 -10.76 3.80
C GLY A 38 6.03 -11.01 2.55
N LYS A 39 5.75 -12.12 1.84
CA LYS A 39 6.33 -12.44 0.52
C LYS A 39 5.39 -12.09 -0.64
N VAL A 40 4.49 -11.12 -0.44
CA VAL A 40 3.47 -10.76 -1.43
C VAL A 40 3.92 -9.56 -2.24
N LEU A 41 4.17 -8.44 -1.57
CA LEU A 41 4.41 -7.15 -2.23
C LEU A 41 5.32 -6.24 -1.41
N LYS A 42 5.91 -5.27 -2.12
CA LYS A 42 6.62 -4.11 -1.57
C LYS A 42 5.88 -2.85 -2.01
N VAL A 43 5.83 -1.85 -1.15
CA VAL A 43 5.16 -0.59 -1.40
C VAL A 43 6.08 0.57 -1.08
N ILE A 44 6.18 1.50 -2.00
CA ILE A 44 6.84 2.78 -1.77
C ILE A 44 5.74 3.81 -1.52
N VAL A 45 5.74 4.41 -0.33
CA VAL A 45 4.82 5.48 0.06
C VAL A 45 5.62 6.77 0.20
N VAL A 46 5.33 7.75 -0.63
CA VAL A 46 5.95 9.08 -0.58
C VAL A 46 5.04 10.00 0.21
N MET A 47 5.60 10.64 1.23
CA MET A 47 4.85 11.46 2.17
C MET A 47 5.50 12.83 2.36
N ARG A 48 4.67 13.84 2.57
CA ARG A 48 5.07 15.16 3.08
C ARG A 48 4.36 15.37 4.40
N SER A 49 5.11 15.39 5.51
CA SER A 49 4.52 15.20 6.84
C SER A 49 3.75 13.86 6.88
N LEU A 50 2.50 13.84 7.37
CA LEU A 50 1.61 12.67 7.35
C LEU A 50 0.71 12.59 6.10
N PHE A 51 0.85 13.50 5.16
CA PHE A 51 0.11 13.44 3.90
C PHE A 51 0.79 12.47 2.94
N ILE A 52 0.04 11.50 2.43
CA ILE A 52 0.52 10.55 1.41
C ILE A 52 0.28 11.15 0.03
N ASP A 53 1.37 11.43 -0.68
CA ASP A 53 1.37 12.06 -2.01
C ASP A 53 1.31 11.00 -3.12
N ARG A 54 2.04 9.90 -2.94
CA ARG A 54 2.14 8.83 -3.93
C ARG A 54 2.34 7.49 -3.27
N THR A 55 1.71 6.48 -3.84
CA THR A 55 1.94 5.08 -3.51
C THR A 55 2.31 4.31 -4.78
N ILE A 56 3.30 3.44 -4.72
CA ILE A 56 3.67 2.52 -5.80
C ILE A 56 3.77 1.13 -5.22
N VAL A 57 3.07 0.17 -5.82
CA VAL A 57 3.07 -1.23 -5.39
C VAL A 57 3.81 -2.07 -6.41
N ARG A 58 4.71 -2.92 -5.91
CA ARG A 58 5.46 -3.91 -6.69
C ARG A 58 5.39 -5.28 -6.03
N GLY A 59 5.61 -6.34 -6.80
CA GLY A 59 5.74 -7.68 -6.30
C GLY A 59 6.96 -7.82 -5.38
N TYR A 60 6.91 -8.78 -4.46
CA TYR A 60 7.99 -8.99 -3.51
C TYR A 60 9.37 -9.22 -4.16
N SER A 61 9.39 -9.94 -5.29
CA SER A 61 10.61 -10.23 -6.06
C SER A 61 11.08 -9.08 -6.95
N GLU A 62 10.29 -8.03 -7.12
CA GLU A 62 10.68 -6.90 -7.97
C GLU A 62 11.70 -6.01 -7.27
N ASN A 63 12.61 -5.44 -8.07
CA ASN A 63 13.52 -4.42 -7.59
C ASN A 63 12.73 -3.13 -7.32
N VAL A 64 13.01 -2.49 -6.18
CA VAL A 64 12.41 -1.21 -5.76
C VAL A 64 13.43 -0.07 -5.77
N TYR A 65 14.67 -0.35 -6.16
CA TYR A 65 15.75 0.62 -6.22
C TYR A 65 16.17 0.88 -7.67
N THR A 66 16.57 2.11 -7.95
CA THR A 66 17.26 2.50 -9.19
C THR A 66 18.71 2.00 -9.17
N GLU A 67 19.40 2.12 -10.31
CA GLU A 67 20.83 1.78 -10.43
C GLU A 67 21.69 2.55 -9.42
N ASP A 68 21.33 3.81 -9.13
CA ASP A 68 21.98 4.66 -8.13
C ASP A 68 21.65 4.29 -6.66
N GLY A 69 20.92 3.19 -6.42
CA GLY A 69 20.55 2.72 -5.08
C GLY A 69 19.44 3.53 -4.39
N LYS A 70 18.78 4.44 -5.11
CA LYS A 70 17.64 5.22 -4.58
C LYS A 70 16.33 4.46 -4.80
N LEU A 71 15.32 4.69 -3.97
CA LEU A 71 13.99 4.12 -4.21
C LEU A 71 13.40 4.64 -5.53
N ASP A 72 12.95 3.72 -6.38
CA ASP A 72 12.36 4.03 -7.67
C ASP A 72 10.88 4.43 -7.52
N ILE A 73 10.65 5.73 -7.43
CA ILE A 73 9.32 6.34 -7.30
C ILE A 73 8.64 6.66 -8.63
N TRP A 74 9.18 6.19 -9.74
CA TRP A 74 8.73 6.58 -11.08
C TRP A 74 8.17 5.40 -11.85
N SER A 75 8.87 4.26 -11.83
CA SER A 75 8.48 3.11 -12.63
C SER A 75 7.30 2.36 -12.00
N LYS A 76 6.43 1.85 -12.87
CA LYS A 76 5.35 0.94 -12.47
C LYS A 76 5.90 -0.46 -12.25
N SER A 77 5.13 -1.30 -11.56
CA SER A 77 5.36 -2.75 -11.49
C SER A 77 5.34 -3.37 -12.90
N ASN A 78 6.13 -4.43 -13.10
CA ASN A 78 6.10 -5.25 -14.30
C ASN A 78 4.86 -6.17 -14.35
N TYR A 79 4.26 -6.47 -13.20
CA TYR A 79 3.05 -7.29 -13.12
C TYR A 79 1.79 -6.42 -13.05
N GLN A 80 0.84 -6.73 -13.92
CA GLN A 80 -0.45 -6.03 -14.03
C GLN A 80 -1.24 -6.04 -12.71
N VAL A 81 -1.17 -7.12 -11.94
CA VAL A 81 -1.83 -7.23 -10.64
C VAL A 81 -1.42 -6.09 -9.70
N PHE A 82 -0.12 -5.77 -9.57
CA PHE A 82 0.34 -4.70 -8.68
C PHE A 82 0.18 -3.31 -9.28
N GLN A 83 0.12 -3.18 -10.61
CA GLN A 83 -0.33 -1.94 -11.25
C GLN A 83 -1.77 -1.61 -10.81
N LYS A 84 -2.68 -2.59 -10.83
CA LYS A 84 -4.05 -2.41 -10.31
C LYS A 84 -4.09 -2.08 -8.83
N VAL A 85 -3.29 -2.76 -7.99
CA VAL A 85 -3.22 -2.41 -6.56
C VAL A 85 -2.71 -0.99 -6.35
N THR A 86 -1.81 -0.49 -7.19
CA THR A 86 -1.35 0.91 -7.17
C THR A 86 -2.50 1.88 -7.48
N ASP A 87 -3.32 1.58 -8.48
CA ASP A 87 -4.50 2.38 -8.83
C ASP A 87 -5.53 2.38 -7.69
N HIS A 88 -5.79 1.22 -7.10
CA HIS A 88 -6.69 1.10 -5.94
C HIS A 88 -6.15 1.83 -4.72
N ALA A 89 -4.84 1.83 -4.50
CA ALA A 89 -4.21 2.58 -3.42
C ALA A 89 -4.45 4.09 -3.59
N THR A 90 -4.39 4.59 -4.83
CA THR A 90 -4.74 6.00 -5.13
C THR A 90 -6.20 6.30 -4.77
N THR A 91 -7.11 5.37 -5.07
CA THR A 91 -8.54 5.54 -4.70
C THR A 91 -8.75 5.45 -3.19
N ALA A 92 -8.04 4.55 -2.51
CA ALA A 92 -8.09 4.40 -1.06
C ALA A 92 -7.61 5.67 -0.33
N LEU A 93 -6.55 6.31 -0.84
CA LEU A 93 -6.06 7.58 -0.30
C LEU A 93 -7.11 8.69 -0.39
N LEU A 94 -7.81 8.79 -1.51
CA LEU A 94 -8.91 9.76 -1.66
C LEU A 94 -10.07 9.45 -0.71
N HIS A 95 -10.41 8.17 -0.54
CA HIS A 95 -11.49 7.74 0.35
C HIS A 95 -11.20 8.04 1.83
N TYR A 96 -9.97 7.75 2.29
CA TYR A 96 -9.59 7.95 3.69
C TYR A 96 -9.23 9.40 4.02
N GLN A 97 -9.21 10.31 3.05
CA GLN A 97 -8.71 11.67 3.25
C GLN A 97 -9.52 12.41 4.32
N LEU A 98 -8.86 12.70 5.45
CA LEU A 98 -9.40 13.45 6.57
C LEU A 98 -8.37 14.51 7.01
N PRO A 99 -8.42 15.74 6.46
CA PRO A 99 -7.36 16.74 6.68
C PRO A 99 -7.11 17.08 8.15
N GLN A 100 -8.11 16.94 9.01
CA GLN A 100 -8.02 17.26 10.44
C GLN A 100 -7.43 16.11 11.29
N MET A 101 -7.33 14.89 10.74
CA MET A 101 -6.87 13.70 11.47
C MET A 101 -5.89 12.86 10.62
N PRO A 102 -4.72 13.40 10.25
CA PRO A 102 -3.82 12.76 9.30
C PRO A 102 -3.19 11.45 9.81
N ASP A 103 -3.06 11.28 11.11
CA ASP A 103 -2.62 10.02 11.74
C ASP A 103 -3.64 8.89 11.54
N VAL A 104 -4.93 9.21 11.63
CA VAL A 104 -6.02 8.29 11.32
C VAL A 104 -6.00 7.90 9.85
N VAL A 105 -5.72 8.84 8.94
CA VAL A 105 -5.58 8.55 7.49
C VAL A 105 -4.50 7.52 7.24
N VAL A 106 -3.28 7.74 7.77
CA VAL A 106 -2.15 6.81 7.57
C VAL A 106 -2.48 5.45 8.17
N ARG A 107 -3.10 5.38 9.36
CA ARG A 107 -3.48 4.11 9.98
C ARG A 107 -4.54 3.36 9.16
N SER A 108 -5.59 4.05 8.69
CA SER A 108 -6.63 3.45 7.85
C SER A 108 -6.06 2.93 6.53
N PHE A 109 -5.17 3.72 5.90
CA PHE A 109 -4.48 3.31 4.69
C PHE A 109 -3.60 2.07 4.91
N MET A 110 -2.82 2.01 6.00
CA MET A 110 -1.97 0.85 6.32
C MET A 110 -2.79 -0.39 6.67
N THR A 111 -3.95 -0.21 7.32
CA THR A 111 -4.90 -1.28 7.60
C THR A 111 -5.48 -1.87 6.31
N TRP A 112 -5.87 -0.99 5.39
CA TRP A 112 -6.32 -1.37 4.05
C TRP A 112 -5.22 -2.09 3.27
N LEU A 113 -3.99 -1.57 3.30
CA LEU A 113 -2.85 -2.18 2.61
C LEU A 113 -2.54 -3.58 3.16
N ARG A 114 -2.60 -3.76 4.49
CA ARG A 114 -2.38 -5.08 5.12
C ARG A 114 -3.33 -6.15 4.60
N SER A 115 -4.55 -5.80 4.17
CA SER A 115 -5.51 -6.78 3.61
C SER A 115 -5.00 -7.51 2.36
N TYR A 116 -3.96 -7.00 1.71
CA TYR A 116 -3.29 -7.65 0.58
C TYR A 116 -2.37 -8.80 0.98
N ILE A 117 -2.16 -9.08 2.27
CA ILE A 117 -1.37 -10.26 2.69
C ILE A 117 -1.97 -11.56 2.16
N LYS A 118 -3.28 -11.58 1.91
CA LYS A 118 -4.02 -12.69 1.29
C LYS A 118 -4.36 -12.45 -0.18
N LEU A 119 -3.65 -11.58 -0.90
CA LEU A 119 -3.98 -11.22 -2.30
C LEU A 119 -4.17 -12.45 -3.20
N PHE A 120 -3.30 -13.45 -3.08
CA PHE A 120 -3.37 -14.68 -3.87
C PHE A 120 -4.01 -15.87 -3.11
N GLN A 121 -4.51 -15.63 -1.90
CA GLN A 121 -5.01 -16.67 -0.98
C GLN A 121 -6.48 -16.48 -0.59
N ALA A 122 -7.08 -15.32 -0.88
CA ALA A 122 -8.48 -15.04 -0.64
C ALA A 122 -9.27 -15.11 -1.95
N PRO A 123 -10.38 -15.86 -2.01
CA PRO A 123 -11.29 -15.80 -3.14
C PRO A 123 -12.05 -14.46 -3.14
N CYS A 124 -12.60 -14.10 -4.30
CA CYS A 124 -13.55 -12.99 -4.42
C CYS A 124 -14.80 -13.29 -3.59
N GLN A 125 -15.20 -12.37 -2.70
CA GLN A 125 -16.37 -12.56 -1.83
C GLN A 125 -17.68 -12.71 -2.60
N ARG A 126 -17.78 -12.13 -3.80
CA ARG A 126 -19.00 -12.23 -4.62
C ARG A 126 -19.10 -13.53 -5.41
N CYS A 127 -18.07 -13.85 -6.19
CA CYS A 127 -18.15 -14.97 -7.13
C CYS A 127 -17.46 -16.25 -6.63
N GLY A 128 -16.80 -16.22 -5.48
CA GLY A 128 -16.10 -17.35 -4.89
C GLY A 128 -14.83 -17.79 -5.62
N LYS A 129 -14.51 -17.19 -6.78
CA LYS A 129 -13.33 -17.55 -7.58
C LYS A 129 -12.07 -16.82 -7.11
N PHE A 130 -10.94 -17.49 -7.25
CA PHE A 130 -9.62 -16.91 -6.98
C PHE A 130 -9.10 -16.04 -8.13
N LEU A 131 -9.51 -16.33 -9.37
CA LEU A 131 -9.04 -15.61 -10.55
C LEU A 131 -10.22 -15.25 -11.47
N GLN A 132 -10.10 -14.08 -12.10
CA GLN A 132 -10.89 -13.64 -13.24
C GLN A 132 -9.95 -12.96 -14.23
N ASP A 133 -9.96 -13.41 -15.48
CA ASP A 133 -9.08 -12.92 -16.55
C ASP A 133 -7.59 -12.92 -16.15
N GLY A 134 -7.18 -13.98 -15.45
CA GLY A 134 -5.80 -14.16 -14.97
C GLY A 134 -5.41 -13.28 -13.78
N LEU A 135 -6.33 -12.49 -13.22
CA LEU A 135 -6.08 -11.59 -12.10
C LEU A 135 -6.81 -12.07 -10.83
N PRO A 136 -6.16 -11.97 -9.65
CA PRO A 136 -6.83 -12.21 -8.38
C PRO A 136 -7.84 -11.10 -8.06
N PRO A 137 -8.67 -11.26 -7.02
CA PRO A 137 -9.49 -10.17 -6.51
C PRO A 137 -8.58 -9.06 -5.97
N THR A 138 -8.30 -8.04 -6.78
CA THR A 138 -7.42 -6.94 -6.43
C THR A 138 -8.14 -5.80 -5.70
N TRP A 139 -9.45 -5.67 -5.84
CA TRP A 139 -10.21 -4.66 -5.12
C TRP A 139 -10.36 -5.05 -3.66
N ARG A 140 -10.34 -4.05 -2.78
CA ARG A 140 -10.58 -4.18 -1.34
C ARG A 140 -11.60 -3.14 -0.94
N ASP A 141 -12.72 -3.58 -0.39
CA ASP A 141 -13.71 -2.66 0.17
C ASP A 141 -13.08 -1.79 1.26
N PHE A 142 -13.33 -0.48 1.24
CA PHE A 142 -12.65 0.44 2.15
C PHE A 142 -13.11 0.33 3.60
N ARG A 143 -14.24 -0.33 3.86
CA ARG A 143 -14.79 -0.53 5.20
C ARG A 143 -14.60 -1.96 5.69
N THR A 144 -14.96 -2.95 4.88
CA THR A 144 -14.91 -4.38 5.27
C THR A 144 -13.58 -5.05 4.96
N LEU A 145 -12.76 -4.45 4.08
CA LEU A 145 -11.49 -5.01 3.57
C LEU A 145 -11.66 -6.31 2.78
N GLU A 146 -12.89 -6.62 2.39
CA GLU A 146 -13.22 -7.82 1.62
C GLU A 146 -12.66 -7.74 0.20
N ALA A 147 -12.24 -8.89 -0.31
CA ALA A 147 -11.59 -9.00 -1.61
C ALA A 147 -12.62 -9.19 -2.73
N PHE A 148 -12.53 -8.38 -3.78
CA PHE A 148 -13.37 -8.51 -4.97
C PHE A 148 -12.54 -8.41 -6.25
N HIS A 149 -13.01 -9.04 -7.33
CA HIS A 149 -12.57 -8.66 -8.68
C HIS A 149 -13.18 -7.30 -9.06
N ASP A 150 -12.59 -6.63 -10.05
CA ASP A 150 -13.06 -5.30 -10.45
C ASP A 150 -14.50 -5.29 -10.97
N THR A 151 -14.91 -6.35 -11.66
CA THR A 151 -16.29 -6.51 -12.14
C THR A 151 -17.26 -6.92 -11.01
N CYS A 152 -16.73 -7.36 -9.87
CA CYS A 152 -17.48 -7.89 -8.74
C CYS A 152 -17.63 -6.87 -7.60
N ARG A 153 -17.46 -5.57 -7.87
CA ARG A 153 -17.55 -4.52 -6.84
C ARG A 153 -18.98 -4.15 -6.43
N GLN A 154 -19.97 -4.27 -7.34
CA GLN A 154 -21.36 -3.77 -7.19
C GLN A 154 -22.41 -4.77 -6.71
#